data_AF-A0A6L7TVA8-F1
#
_entry.id   AF-A0A6L7TVA8-F1
#
_cell.length_a   1.000
_cell.length_b   1.000
_cell.length_c   1.000
_cell.angle_alpha   90.00
_cell.angle_beta   90.00
_cell.angle_gamma   90.00
#
_symmetry.space_group_name_H-M   'P 1'
#
loop_
_entity.id
_entity.type
_entity.pdbx_description
1 polymer ?
#
loop_
_entity_poly.entity_id
_entity_poly.type
_entity_poly.pdbx_seq_one_letter_code
_entity_poly.pdbx_strand_id
1 'polypeptide(L)'
;MTSYILDFDYLTQLVAIRGLLGRNQQADATLSKEISDSAEWARQTTGRANDFAVDQMVDLLHISIYQAVAHSMAAVGMLAPFMEGVFKDAFKRIGEELPRRDTAKNILAIAERRGLTPCYLPDDLATTIEALFRYRNDSLHWGFEWPKYVCQQFQDATAQWPDGWFEVARIDAEPWMFSMSATFIDHCFEVAKETVGGLQDFLVDVARRENGLKPLGRQKERMSWLWDG
;
A
#
# COMPACT_ATOMS: atom_id res chain seq x y z
N MET A 1 26.03 -1.05 18.93
CA MET A 1 25.65 -2.10 17.98
C MET A 1 24.21 -2.48 18.32
N THR A 2 23.24 -1.87 17.64
CA THR A 2 21.82 -2.07 17.93
C THR A 2 21.48 -3.51 17.56
N SER A 3 21.27 -4.38 18.55
CA SER A 3 20.71 -5.70 18.29
C SER A 3 19.26 -5.48 17.86
N TYR A 4 19.02 -5.54 16.55
CA TYR A 4 17.65 -5.52 16.04
C TYR A 4 16.98 -6.83 16.46
N ILE A 5 15.81 -6.71 17.08
CA ILE A 5 14.93 -7.85 17.42
C ILE A 5 14.36 -8.52 16.17
N LEU A 6 14.45 -7.85 15.02
CA LEU A 6 14.19 -8.37 13.69
C LEU A 6 15.52 -8.51 12.93
N ASP A 7 15.59 -9.45 11.98
CA ASP A 7 16.80 -9.73 11.18
C ASP A 7 17.14 -8.57 10.24
N PHE A 8 16.15 -7.75 9.87
CA PHE A 8 16.30 -6.68 8.89
C PHE A 8 15.92 -5.31 9.44
N ASP A 9 16.53 -4.26 8.88
CA ASP A 9 16.18 -2.87 9.17
C ASP A 9 14.95 -2.45 8.36
N TYR A 10 13.79 -2.94 8.78
CA TYR A 10 12.51 -2.64 8.14
C TYR A 10 12.13 -1.15 8.20
N LEU A 11 12.62 -0.40 9.19
CA LEU A 11 12.31 1.03 9.27
C LEU A 11 13.04 1.79 8.17
N THR A 12 14.33 1.52 7.99
CA THR A 12 15.10 2.11 6.88
C THR A 12 14.53 1.70 5.52
N GLN A 13 14.10 0.44 5.36
CA GLN A 13 13.41 0.01 4.13
C GLN A 13 12.12 0.80 3.90
N LEU A 14 11.29 0.98 4.93
CA LEU A 14 10.02 1.71 4.80
C LEU A 14 10.26 3.19 4.48
N VAL A 15 11.30 3.82 5.05
CA VAL A 15 11.73 5.19 4.70
C VAL A 15 12.11 5.28 3.22
N ALA A 16 12.89 4.32 2.73
CA ALA A 16 13.28 4.29 1.32
C ALA A 16 12.09 4.12 0.37
N ILE A 17 11.14 3.23 0.72
CA ILE A 17 9.90 3.05 -0.04
C ILE A 17 9.09 4.35 -0.05
N ARG A 18 8.90 4.99 1.12
CA ARG A 18 8.19 6.28 1.23
C ARG A 18 8.83 7.37 0.38
N GLY A 19 10.16 7.45 0.38
CA GLY A 19 10.90 8.41 -0.43
C GLY A 19 10.70 8.21 -1.94
N LEU A 20 10.59 6.98 -2.43
CA LEU A 20 10.27 6.72 -3.84
C LEU A 20 8.81 7.05 -4.16
N LEU A 21 7.86 6.54 -3.37
CA LEU A 21 6.44 6.74 -3.66
C LEU A 21 6.03 8.22 -3.53
N GLY A 22 6.69 8.98 -2.66
CA GLY A 22 6.54 10.43 -2.60
C GLY A 22 6.98 11.15 -3.89
N ARG A 23 8.01 10.64 -4.60
CA ARG A 23 8.39 11.19 -5.92
C ARG A 23 7.34 10.86 -6.99
N ASN A 24 6.77 9.66 -6.95
CA ASN A 24 5.68 9.29 -7.85
C ASN A 24 4.46 10.20 -7.65
N GLN A 25 4.06 10.44 -6.40
CA GLN A 25 2.97 11.38 -6.07
C GLN A 25 3.26 12.81 -6.55
N GLN A 26 4.51 13.28 -6.45
CA GLN A 26 4.91 14.59 -6.99
C GLN A 26 4.82 14.64 -8.52
N ALA A 27 5.18 13.55 -9.21
CA ALA A 27 5.03 13.44 -10.65
C ALA A 27 3.54 13.44 -11.06
N ASP A 28 2.68 12.75 -10.31
CA ASP A 28 1.22 12.77 -10.52
C ASP A 28 0.63 14.17 -10.32
N ALA A 29 1.07 14.89 -9.29
CA ALA A 29 0.67 16.27 -9.05
C ALA A 29 1.12 17.21 -10.19
N THR A 30 2.31 16.99 -10.74
CA THR A 30 2.84 17.76 -11.87
C THR A 30 2.00 17.53 -13.13
N LEU A 31 1.74 16.27 -13.48
CA LEU A 31 0.91 15.93 -14.64
C LEU A 31 -0.53 16.43 -14.50
N SER A 32 -1.10 16.36 -13.29
CA SER A 32 -2.43 16.90 -13.00
C SER A 32 -2.51 18.40 -13.26
N LYS A 33 -1.43 19.13 -12.93
CA LYS A 33 -1.33 20.56 -13.24
C LYS A 33 -1.24 20.80 -14.74
N GLU A 34 -0.41 20.05 -15.47
CA GLU A 34 -0.29 20.17 -16.93
C GLU A 34 -1.63 19.92 -17.64
N ILE A 35 -2.39 18.93 -17.20
CA ILE A 35 -3.75 18.66 -17.69
C ILE A 35 -4.67 19.86 -17.44
N SER A 36 -4.60 20.46 -16.25
CA SER A 36 -5.42 21.63 -15.89
C SER A 36 -5.10 22.83 -16.77
N ASP A 37 -3.81 23.12 -16.95
CA ASP A 37 -3.30 24.21 -17.77
C ASP A 37 -3.70 24.00 -19.26
N SER A 38 -3.55 22.77 -19.76
CA SER A 38 -3.97 22.39 -21.12
C SER A 38 -5.49 22.52 -21.31
N ALA A 39 -6.28 22.12 -20.33
CA ALA A 39 -7.73 22.24 -20.37
C ALA A 39 -8.18 23.72 -20.33
N GLU A 40 -7.48 24.57 -19.58
CA GLU A 40 -7.74 26.01 -19.58
C GLU A 40 -7.41 26.63 -20.93
N TRP A 41 -6.28 26.27 -21.53
CA TRP A 41 -5.89 26.76 -22.85
C TRP A 41 -6.89 26.35 -23.94
N ALA A 42 -7.39 25.11 -23.89
CA ALA A 42 -8.45 24.66 -24.79
C ALA A 42 -9.72 25.52 -24.66
N ARG A 43 -10.11 25.91 -23.43
CA ARG A 43 -11.28 26.79 -23.21
C ARG A 43 -11.10 28.22 -23.75
N GLN A 44 -9.86 28.69 -23.87
CA GLN A 44 -9.55 30.07 -24.28
C GLN A 44 -9.25 30.21 -25.78
N THR A 45 -9.12 29.10 -26.51
CA THR A 45 -8.75 29.08 -27.93
C THR A 45 -9.94 28.71 -28.82
N THR A 46 -9.85 29.01 -30.13
CA THR A 46 -10.89 28.70 -31.12
C THR A 46 -10.28 28.23 -32.44
N GLY A 47 -11.05 27.50 -33.26
CA GLY A 47 -10.61 27.00 -34.57
C GLY A 47 -9.45 26.00 -34.42
N ARG A 48 -8.50 26.00 -35.37
CA ARG A 48 -7.38 25.04 -35.38
C ARG A 48 -6.53 25.02 -34.10
N ALA A 49 -6.45 26.15 -33.39
CA ALA A 49 -5.73 26.21 -32.12
C ALA A 49 -6.47 25.47 -31.00
N ASN A 50 -7.80 25.51 -31.00
CA ASN A 50 -8.63 24.73 -30.08
C ASN A 50 -8.54 23.24 -30.39
N ASP A 51 -8.61 22.86 -31.67
CA ASP A 51 -8.49 21.45 -32.08
C ASP A 51 -7.18 20.84 -31.54
N PHE A 52 -6.05 21.53 -31.74
CA PHE A 52 -4.75 21.09 -31.22
C PHE A 52 -4.70 21.04 -29.68
N ALA A 53 -5.28 22.03 -29.00
CA ALA A 53 -5.32 22.07 -27.54
C ALA A 53 -6.15 20.93 -26.94
N VAL A 54 -7.26 20.57 -27.61
CA VAL A 54 -8.11 19.44 -27.23
C VAL A 54 -7.37 18.12 -27.43
N ASP A 55 -6.73 17.92 -28.59
CA ASP A 55 -5.95 16.71 -28.86
C ASP A 55 -4.85 16.50 -27.81
N GLN A 56 -4.09 17.55 -27.50
CA GLN A 56 -3.05 17.49 -26.46
C GLN A 56 -3.61 17.16 -25.08
N MET A 57 -4.75 17.75 -24.71
CA MET A 57 -5.41 17.45 -23.43
C MET A 57 -5.85 15.99 -23.37
N VAL A 58 -6.41 15.45 -24.45
CA VAL A 58 -6.81 14.03 -24.55
C VAL A 58 -5.59 13.12 -24.37
N ASP A 59 -4.47 13.41 -25.03
CA ASP A 59 -3.24 12.63 -24.88
C ASP A 59 -2.73 12.64 -23.43
N LEU A 60 -2.73 13.81 -22.77
CA LEU A 60 -2.32 13.93 -21.36
C LEU A 60 -3.26 13.14 -20.42
N LEU A 61 -4.57 13.17 -20.66
CA LEU A 61 -5.53 12.38 -19.90
C LEU A 61 -5.27 10.88 -20.06
N HIS A 62 -5.02 10.42 -21.29
CA HIS A 62 -4.68 9.02 -21.55
C HIS A 62 -3.39 8.61 -20.81
N ILE A 63 -2.34 9.43 -20.90
CA ILE A 63 -1.06 9.18 -20.20
C ILE A 63 -1.26 9.12 -18.68
N SER A 64 -2.10 10.01 -18.13
CA SER A 64 -2.30 10.06 -16.67
C SER A 64 -2.86 8.78 -16.07
N ILE A 65 -3.75 8.09 -16.79
CA ILE A 65 -4.32 6.83 -16.31
C ILE A 65 -3.25 5.74 -16.25
N TYR A 66 -2.45 5.59 -17.32
CA TYR A 66 -1.35 4.62 -17.32
C TYR A 66 -0.27 4.97 -16.29
N GLN A 67 0.03 6.26 -16.08
CA GLN A 67 0.97 6.70 -15.06
C GLN A 67 0.47 6.33 -13.65
N ALA A 68 -0.79 6.60 -13.34
CA ALA A 68 -1.41 6.24 -12.05
C ALA A 68 -1.32 4.74 -11.79
N VAL A 69 -1.61 3.91 -12.80
CA VAL A 69 -1.46 2.45 -12.70
C VAL A 69 0.00 2.04 -12.51
N ALA A 70 0.94 2.63 -13.25
CA ALA A 70 2.37 2.34 -13.10
C ALA A 70 2.88 2.67 -11.68
N HIS A 71 2.52 3.83 -11.16
CA HIS A 71 2.88 4.26 -9.81
C HIS A 71 2.24 3.37 -8.74
N SER A 72 0.98 2.99 -8.93
CA SER A 72 0.28 2.03 -8.08
C SER A 72 0.94 0.64 -8.09
N MET A 73 1.35 0.15 -9.26
CA MET A 73 2.09 -1.10 -9.39
C MET A 73 3.45 -1.04 -8.67
N ALA A 74 4.14 0.10 -8.73
CA ALA A 74 5.35 0.32 -7.96
C ALA A 74 5.07 0.30 -6.45
N ALA A 75 3.98 0.95 -6.01
CA ALA A 75 3.56 0.98 -4.61
C ALA A 75 3.26 -0.43 -4.08
N VAL A 76 2.36 -1.17 -4.75
CA VAL A 76 1.96 -2.52 -4.33
C VAL A 76 3.11 -3.51 -4.43
N GLY A 77 3.98 -3.36 -5.44
CA GLY A 77 5.18 -4.16 -5.63
C GLY A 77 6.23 -3.99 -4.52
N MET A 78 6.15 -2.91 -3.73
CA MET A 78 7.04 -2.66 -2.60
C MET A 78 6.35 -2.93 -1.25
N LEU A 79 5.13 -2.42 -1.07
CA LEU A 79 4.41 -2.50 0.20
C LEU A 79 3.98 -3.93 0.55
N ALA A 80 3.46 -4.70 -0.42
CA ALA A 80 2.98 -6.05 -0.11
C ALA A 80 4.14 -7.01 0.25
N PRO A 81 5.26 -7.07 -0.50
CA PRO A 81 6.42 -7.87 -0.10
C PRO A 81 7.08 -7.37 1.18
N PHE A 82 7.06 -6.05 1.44
CA PHE A 82 7.52 -5.49 2.72
C PHE A 82 6.72 -6.07 3.88
N MET A 83 5.38 -5.98 3.81
CA MET A 83 4.48 -6.51 4.85
C MET A 83 4.67 -8.02 5.05
N GLU A 84 4.72 -8.79 3.95
CA GLU A 84 5.01 -10.23 4.01
C GLU A 84 6.36 -10.51 4.69
N GLY A 85 7.39 -9.75 4.33
CA GLY A 85 8.73 -9.89 4.89
C GLY A 85 8.78 -9.68 6.40
N VAL A 86 8.17 -8.59 6.89
CA VAL A 86 8.09 -8.27 8.32
C VAL A 86 7.44 -9.41 9.11
N PHE A 87 6.28 -9.89 8.66
CA PHE A 87 5.59 -11.00 9.33
C PHE A 87 6.40 -12.28 9.28
N LYS A 88 7.02 -12.61 8.14
CA LYS A 88 7.81 -13.82 7.98
C LYS A 88 9.01 -13.87 8.92
N ASP A 89 9.73 -12.75 9.08
CA ASP A 89 10.85 -12.65 10.03
C ASP A 89 10.35 -12.77 11.48
N ALA A 90 9.32 -12.01 11.86
CA ALA A 90 8.76 -12.07 13.20
C ALA A 90 8.22 -13.46 13.58
N PHE A 91 7.52 -14.13 12.67
CA PHE A 91 6.95 -15.46 12.90
C PHE A 91 8.01 -16.54 13.01
N LYS A 92 9.05 -16.49 12.16
CA LYS A 92 10.18 -17.41 12.25
C LYS A 92 10.82 -17.39 13.64
N ARG A 93 10.91 -16.21 14.27
CA ARG A 93 11.50 -16.04 15.61
C ARG A 93 10.69 -16.68 16.74
N ILE A 94 9.39 -16.86 16.55
CA ILE A 94 8.51 -17.58 17.49
C ILE A 94 8.22 -19.02 17.06
N GLY A 95 9.00 -19.55 16.12
CA GLY A 95 8.87 -20.92 15.63
C GLY A 95 7.64 -21.18 14.75
N GLU A 96 7.05 -20.13 14.18
CA GLU A 96 5.97 -20.24 13.20
C GLU A 96 6.53 -20.17 11.78
N GLU A 97 6.05 -21.05 10.91
CA GLU A 97 6.39 -21.03 9.49
C GLU A 97 5.24 -20.43 8.69
N LEU A 98 5.51 -19.37 7.91
CA LEU A 98 4.52 -18.77 7.04
C LEU A 98 4.49 -19.51 5.68
N PRO A 99 3.38 -20.17 5.32
CA PRO A 99 3.26 -20.85 4.03
C PRO A 99 3.37 -19.87 2.84
N ARG A 100 3.86 -20.37 1.70
CA ARG A 100 4.03 -19.57 0.47
C ARG A 100 2.71 -19.24 -0.26
N ARG A 101 1.63 -19.97 0.04
CA ARG A 101 0.31 -19.75 -0.55
C ARG A 101 -0.61 -19.15 0.49
N ASP A 102 -1.61 -18.40 0.04
CA ASP A 102 -2.60 -17.75 0.90
C ASP A 102 -1.94 -16.91 2.00
N THR A 103 -0.87 -16.18 1.65
CA THR A 103 -0.01 -15.45 2.58
C THR A 103 -0.81 -14.55 3.52
N ALA A 104 -1.72 -13.74 2.99
CA ALA A 104 -2.61 -12.87 3.76
C ALA A 104 -3.41 -13.65 4.83
N LYS A 105 -4.08 -14.73 4.41
CA LYS A 105 -4.88 -15.58 5.30
C LYS A 105 -4.03 -16.20 6.41
N ASN A 106 -2.84 -16.71 6.06
CA ASN A 106 -1.95 -17.32 7.03
C ASN A 106 -1.35 -16.30 8.00
N ILE A 107 -1.07 -15.06 7.55
CA ILE A 107 -0.64 -13.97 8.42
C ILE A 107 -1.67 -13.73 9.51
N LEU A 108 -2.93 -13.56 9.12
CA LEU A 108 -4.02 -13.25 10.05
C LEU A 108 -4.28 -14.42 11.02
N ALA A 109 -4.27 -15.66 10.53
CA ALA A 109 -4.48 -16.84 11.37
C ALA A 109 -3.36 -17.06 12.41
N ILE A 110 -2.10 -16.78 12.06
CA ILE A 110 -1.00 -16.83 13.03
C ILE A 110 -1.11 -15.67 14.01
N ALA A 111 -1.40 -14.45 13.52
CA ALA A 111 -1.55 -13.27 14.36
C ALA A 111 -2.61 -13.48 15.45
N GLU A 112 -3.79 -13.97 15.08
CA GLU A 112 -4.88 -14.25 16.01
C GLU A 112 -4.49 -15.33 17.04
N ARG A 113 -3.99 -16.47 16.59
CA ARG A 113 -3.60 -17.59 17.46
C ARG A 113 -2.48 -17.25 18.44
N ARG A 114 -1.61 -16.28 18.09
CA ARG A 114 -0.53 -15.79 18.95
C ARG A 114 -0.93 -14.59 19.80
N GLY A 115 -2.18 -14.12 19.71
CA GLY A 115 -2.69 -12.99 20.48
C GLY A 115 -2.05 -11.66 20.08
N LEU A 116 -1.60 -11.54 18.84
CA LEU A 116 -1.03 -10.31 18.28
C LEU A 116 -2.14 -9.27 18.01
N THR A 117 -3.32 -9.73 17.58
CA THR A 117 -4.54 -8.93 17.52
C THR A 117 -5.40 -9.18 18.77
N PRO A 118 -5.99 -8.14 19.40
CA PRO A 118 -5.86 -6.70 19.12
C PRO A 118 -4.66 -6.02 19.85
N CYS A 119 -3.83 -6.79 20.55
CA CYS A 119 -2.91 -6.24 21.57
C CYS A 119 -1.69 -5.48 20.99
N TYR A 120 -1.20 -5.89 19.82
CA TYR A 120 0.07 -5.40 19.26
C TYR A 120 -0.10 -4.83 17.85
N LEU A 121 -1.01 -5.38 17.05
CA LEU A 121 -1.21 -5.02 15.65
C LEU A 121 -2.32 -3.97 15.48
N PRO A 122 -2.34 -3.22 14.35
CA PRO A 122 -3.43 -2.31 14.02
C PRO A 122 -4.79 -3.02 13.94
N ASP A 123 -5.85 -2.32 14.36
CA ASP A 123 -7.21 -2.89 14.41
C ASP A 123 -7.75 -3.26 13.01
N ASP A 124 -7.32 -2.51 11.99
CA ASP A 124 -7.74 -2.65 10.59
C ASP A 124 -6.71 -3.39 9.72
N LEU A 125 -5.74 -4.07 10.35
CA LEU A 125 -4.71 -4.83 9.64
C LEU A 125 -5.31 -5.85 8.67
N ALA A 126 -6.37 -6.55 9.08
CA ALA A 126 -7.03 -7.56 8.25
C ALA A 126 -7.55 -6.97 6.94
N THR A 127 -8.32 -5.88 7.03
CA THR A 127 -8.86 -5.15 5.88
C THR A 127 -7.75 -4.61 4.98
N THR A 128 -6.69 -4.05 5.58
CA THR A 128 -5.56 -3.49 4.84
C THR A 128 -4.77 -4.57 4.08
N ILE A 129 -4.43 -5.68 4.73
CA ILE A 129 -3.71 -6.80 4.09
C ILE A 129 -4.56 -7.43 2.99
N GLU A 130 -5.86 -7.62 3.22
CA GLU A 130 -6.75 -8.20 2.22
C GLU A 130 -6.80 -7.33 0.95
N ALA A 131 -7.06 -6.03 1.09
CA ALA A 131 -7.08 -5.09 -0.03
C ALA A 131 -5.74 -5.03 -0.76
N LEU A 132 -4.65 -4.87 -0.01
CA LEU A 132 -3.30 -4.75 -0.57
C LEU A 132 -2.88 -6.03 -1.33
N PHE A 133 -3.08 -7.20 -0.74
CA PHE A 133 -2.68 -8.47 -1.37
C PHE A 133 -3.60 -8.85 -2.52
N ARG A 134 -4.90 -8.51 -2.44
CA ARG A 134 -5.82 -8.72 -3.56
C ARG A 134 -5.38 -7.88 -4.75
N TYR A 135 -5.18 -6.58 -4.56
CA TYR A 135 -4.73 -5.68 -5.61
C TYR A 135 -3.37 -6.10 -6.18
N ARG A 136 -2.43 -6.51 -5.32
CA ARG A 136 -1.12 -7.03 -5.72
C ARG A 136 -1.24 -8.21 -6.68
N ASN A 137 -2.10 -9.17 -6.34
CA ASN A 137 -2.25 -10.38 -7.12
C ASN A 137 -2.84 -10.08 -8.50
N ASP A 138 -3.89 -9.27 -8.56
CA ASP A 138 -4.52 -8.91 -9.84
C ASP A 138 -3.57 -8.06 -10.69
N SER A 139 -2.93 -7.04 -10.11
CA SER A 139 -2.00 -6.14 -10.82
C SER A 139 -0.76 -6.85 -11.36
N LEU A 140 -0.13 -7.73 -10.56
CA LEU A 140 1.08 -8.42 -10.99
C LEU A 140 0.81 -9.63 -11.89
N HIS A 141 -0.44 -10.12 -11.92
CA HIS A 141 -0.82 -11.21 -12.82
C HIS A 141 -1.24 -10.69 -14.19
N TRP A 142 -1.99 -9.57 -14.24
CA TRP A 142 -2.57 -9.04 -15.47
C TRP A 142 -1.85 -7.80 -16.01
N GLY A 143 -0.98 -7.17 -15.22
CA GLY A 143 -0.33 -5.92 -15.60
C GLY A 143 -1.29 -4.74 -15.51
N PHE A 144 -1.27 -3.88 -16.53
CA PHE A 144 -2.01 -2.62 -16.55
C PHE A 144 -3.49 -2.79 -16.86
N GLU A 145 -3.81 -3.64 -17.82
CA GLU A 145 -5.17 -3.84 -18.31
C GLU A 145 -5.66 -5.23 -17.96
N TRP A 146 -6.72 -5.30 -17.17
CA TRP A 146 -7.23 -6.58 -16.69
C TRP A 146 -8.40 -7.06 -17.57
N PRO A 147 -8.64 -8.38 -17.63
CA PRO A 147 -9.86 -8.89 -18.24
C PRO A 147 -11.10 -8.28 -17.57
N LYS A 148 -12.14 -7.95 -18.34
CA LYS A 148 -13.37 -7.30 -17.84
C LYS A 148 -13.98 -7.99 -16.60
N TYR A 149 -13.97 -9.32 -16.57
CA TYR A 149 -14.51 -10.07 -15.43
C TYR A 149 -13.68 -9.87 -14.15
N VAL A 150 -12.37 -9.66 -14.27
CA VAL A 150 -11.48 -9.34 -13.15
C VAL A 150 -11.74 -7.92 -12.67
N CYS A 151 -11.89 -6.96 -13.60
CA CYS A 151 -12.28 -5.59 -13.25
C CYS A 151 -13.59 -5.55 -12.46
N GLN A 152 -14.61 -6.31 -12.89
CA GLN A 152 -15.88 -6.37 -12.19
C GLN A 152 -15.74 -7.02 -10.80
N GLN A 153 -15.05 -8.15 -10.71
CA GLN A 153 -14.81 -8.81 -9.41
C GLN A 153 -14.06 -7.91 -8.43
N PHE A 154 -13.08 -7.15 -8.92
CA PHE A 154 -12.34 -6.20 -8.09
C PHE A 154 -13.22 -5.01 -7.69
N GLN A 155 -14.00 -4.45 -8.62
CA GLN A 155 -15.00 -3.40 -8.34
C GLN A 155 -16.01 -3.83 -7.26
N ASP A 156 -16.47 -5.07 -7.30
CA ASP A 156 -17.38 -5.60 -6.28
C ASP A 156 -16.68 -5.76 -4.93
N ALA A 157 -15.39 -6.16 -4.95
CA ALA A 157 -14.59 -6.29 -3.74
C ALA A 157 -14.31 -4.94 -3.07
N THR A 158 -14.18 -3.83 -3.82
CA THR A 158 -13.92 -2.52 -3.23
C THR A 158 -15.01 -2.06 -2.26
N ALA A 159 -16.24 -2.57 -2.39
CA ALA A 159 -17.33 -2.27 -1.46
C ALA A 159 -17.10 -2.78 -0.02
N GLN A 160 -16.11 -3.66 0.17
CA GLN A 160 -15.74 -4.20 1.49
C GLN A 160 -14.67 -3.37 2.18
N TRP A 161 -14.11 -2.36 1.50
CA TRP A 161 -13.00 -1.56 1.98
C TRP A 161 -13.42 -0.08 2.10
N PRO A 162 -12.70 0.74 2.87
CA PRO A 162 -12.99 2.16 2.96
C PRO A 162 -12.99 2.86 1.60
N ASP A 163 -13.93 3.79 1.43
CA ASP A 163 -14.05 4.58 0.22
C ASP A 163 -12.76 5.35 -0.09
N GLY A 164 -12.48 5.49 -1.38
CA GLY A 164 -11.31 6.21 -1.86
C GLY A 164 -9.99 5.46 -1.70
N TRP A 165 -10.00 4.16 -1.37
CA TRP A 165 -8.76 3.38 -1.37
C TRP A 165 -8.23 3.08 -2.77
N PHE A 166 -9.15 2.90 -3.73
CA PHE A 166 -8.82 2.65 -5.12
C PHE A 166 -9.51 3.68 -6.01
N GLU A 167 -8.79 4.09 -7.04
CA GLU A 167 -9.34 4.87 -8.15
C GLU A 167 -9.63 3.92 -9.31
N VAL A 168 -10.68 4.24 -10.08
CA VAL A 168 -11.14 3.43 -11.20
C VAL A 168 -11.30 4.30 -12.44
N ALA A 169 -10.55 3.98 -13.49
CA ALA A 169 -10.79 4.53 -14.82
C ALA A 169 -11.89 3.71 -15.51
N ARG A 170 -12.74 4.39 -16.29
CA ARG A 170 -13.91 3.78 -16.94
C ARG A 170 -13.95 4.08 -18.44
N ILE A 171 -14.46 3.12 -19.21
CA ILE A 171 -14.85 3.30 -20.62
C ILE A 171 -16.35 3.03 -20.69
N ASP A 172 -17.15 3.99 -21.16
CA ASP A 172 -18.61 3.87 -21.27
C ASP A 172 -19.28 3.32 -19.99
N ALA A 173 -18.87 3.84 -18.83
CA ALA A 173 -19.26 3.43 -17.47
C ALA A 173 -18.71 2.08 -16.97
N GLU A 174 -18.15 1.24 -17.83
CA GLU A 174 -17.51 -0.03 -17.45
C GLU A 174 -16.14 0.20 -16.81
N PRO A 175 -15.80 -0.50 -15.70
CA PRO A 175 -14.47 -0.39 -15.09
C PRO A 175 -13.39 -0.94 -16.04
N TRP A 176 -12.31 -0.18 -16.22
CA TRP A 176 -11.21 -0.52 -17.13
C TRP A 176 -9.89 -0.74 -16.40
N MET A 177 -9.44 0.23 -15.61
CA MET A 177 -8.17 0.18 -14.89
C MET A 177 -8.33 0.63 -13.45
N PHE A 178 -7.52 0.06 -12.55
CA PHE A 178 -7.51 0.38 -11.12
C PHE A 178 -6.12 0.82 -10.67
N SER A 179 -6.08 1.86 -9.83
CA SER A 179 -4.88 2.33 -9.13
C SER A 179 -5.17 2.47 -7.64
N MET A 180 -4.15 2.24 -6.80
CA MET A 180 -4.16 2.63 -5.40
C MET A 180 -4.17 4.16 -5.34
N SER A 181 -5.06 4.74 -4.55
CA SER A 181 -5.05 6.17 -4.30
C SER A 181 -3.87 6.56 -3.40
N ALA A 182 -3.51 7.85 -3.40
CA ALA A 182 -2.56 8.40 -2.43
C ALA A 182 -2.98 8.09 -0.98
N THR A 183 -4.28 8.21 -0.68
CA THR A 183 -4.87 7.90 0.63
C THR A 183 -4.58 6.46 1.06
N PHE A 184 -4.77 5.48 0.17
CA PHE A 184 -4.52 4.08 0.54
C PHE A 184 -3.04 3.75 0.65
N ILE A 185 -2.20 4.36 -0.19
CA ILE A 185 -0.74 4.23 -0.10
C ILE A 185 -0.26 4.75 1.26
N ASP A 186 -0.69 5.94 1.66
CA ASP A 186 -0.34 6.54 2.95
C ASP A 186 -0.87 5.70 4.12
N HIS A 187 -2.10 5.20 4.00
CA HIS A 187 -2.68 4.28 4.99
C HIS A 187 -1.85 3.00 5.16
N CYS A 188 -1.42 2.39 4.06
CA CYS A 188 -0.55 1.21 4.07
C CYS A 188 0.80 1.50 4.75
N PHE A 189 1.37 2.70 4.59
CA PHE A 189 2.58 3.09 5.32
C PHE A 189 2.38 3.16 6.83
N GLU A 190 1.26 3.73 7.26
CA GLU A 190 0.94 3.86 8.68
C GLU A 190 0.71 2.48 9.31
N VAL A 191 -0.08 1.61 8.65
CA VAL A 191 -0.28 0.23 9.08
C VAL A 191 1.04 -0.55 9.11
N ALA A 192 1.91 -0.37 8.09
CA ALA A 192 3.22 -1.01 8.04
C ALA A 192 4.14 -0.58 9.19
N LYS A 193 4.20 0.73 9.46
CA LYS A 193 4.96 1.30 10.58
C LYS A 193 4.47 0.76 11.92
N GLU A 194 3.17 0.79 12.15
CA GLU A 194 2.57 0.27 13.37
C GLU A 194 2.79 -1.24 13.54
N THR A 195 2.72 -2.00 12.44
CA THR A 195 2.97 -3.45 12.41
C THR A 195 4.41 -3.77 12.83
N VAL A 196 5.40 -3.05 12.29
CA VAL A 196 6.81 -3.24 12.68
C VAL A 196 7.00 -2.97 14.18
N GLY A 197 6.49 -1.84 14.68
CA GLY A 197 6.59 -1.51 16.10
C GLY A 197 5.87 -2.52 17.00
N GLY A 198 4.66 -2.91 16.64
CA GLY A 198 3.86 -3.89 17.36
C GLY A 198 4.54 -5.26 17.45
N LEU A 199 5.12 -5.75 16.34
CA LEU A 199 5.84 -7.02 16.33
C LEU A 199 7.14 -6.95 17.14
N GLN A 200 7.86 -5.83 17.11
CA GLN A 200 9.02 -5.64 17.97
C GLN A 200 8.65 -5.70 19.45
N ASP A 201 7.60 -5.00 19.87
CA ASP A 201 7.13 -5.02 21.26
C ASP A 201 6.66 -6.43 21.68
N PHE A 202 5.97 -7.14 20.79
CA PHE A 202 5.57 -8.52 21.03
C PHE A 202 6.78 -9.44 21.25
N LEU A 203 7.79 -9.34 20.40
CA LEU A 203 9.01 -10.15 20.51
C LEU A 203 9.82 -9.80 21.77
N VAL A 204 9.85 -8.54 22.18
CA VAL A 204 10.38 -8.14 23.51
C VAL A 204 9.62 -8.88 24.61
N ASP A 205 8.29 -8.88 24.56
CA ASP A 205 7.48 -9.51 25.60
C ASP A 205 7.59 -11.03 25.62
N VAL A 206 7.79 -11.67 24.47
CA VAL A 206 8.15 -13.10 24.40
C VAL A 206 9.47 -13.35 25.13
N ALA A 207 10.53 -12.63 24.78
CA ALA A 207 11.84 -12.78 25.42
C ALA A 207 11.79 -12.48 26.93
N ARG A 208 10.99 -11.49 27.35
CA ARG A 208 10.80 -11.17 28.77
C ARG A 208 10.14 -12.32 29.53
N ARG A 209 9.08 -12.91 28.97
CA ARG A 209 8.40 -14.06 29.59
C ARG A 209 9.33 -15.27 29.73
N GLU A 210 10.15 -15.54 28.73
CA GLU A 210 11.18 -16.60 28.78
C GLU A 210 12.19 -16.38 29.91
N ASN A 211 12.45 -15.12 30.26
CA ASN A 211 13.33 -14.73 31.38
C ASN A 211 12.57 -14.50 32.71
N GLY A 212 11.29 -14.91 32.81
CA GLY A 212 10.49 -14.74 34.02
C GLY A 212 10.08 -13.29 34.34
N LEU A 213 10.24 -12.37 33.39
CA LEU A 213 9.88 -10.95 33.53
C LEU A 213 8.45 -10.69 33.07
N LYS A 214 7.79 -9.70 33.68
CA LYS A 214 6.46 -9.25 33.26
C LYS A 214 6.49 -8.58 31.87
N PRO A 215 5.45 -8.77 31.03
CA PRO A 215 5.33 -8.09 29.75
C PRO A 215 5.20 -6.56 29.93
N LEU A 216 5.68 -5.81 28.95
CA LEU A 216 5.57 -4.35 28.85
C LEU A 216 4.31 -3.94 28.08
N GLY A 217 3.81 -4.78 27.18
CA GLY A 217 2.74 -4.44 26.25
C GLY A 217 3.18 -3.44 25.16
N ARG A 218 2.25 -3.08 24.27
CA ARG A 218 2.48 -2.18 23.13
C ARG A 218 2.89 -0.78 23.59
N GLN A 219 4.02 -0.29 23.06
CA GLN A 219 4.61 1.00 23.36
C GLN A 219 4.40 1.97 22.18
N LYS A 220 3.24 2.62 22.13
CA LYS A 220 2.83 3.48 20.97
C LYS A 220 3.78 4.64 20.67
N GLU A 221 4.61 5.08 21.61
CA GLU A 221 5.47 6.28 21.48
C GLU A 221 6.92 6.00 21.07
N ARG A 222 7.36 4.72 20.98
CA ARG A 222 8.79 4.40 20.81
C ARG A 222 9.43 4.82 19.47
N MET A 223 8.63 5.21 18.48
CA MET A 223 9.09 5.36 17.09
C MET A 223 8.72 6.67 16.40
N SER A 224 8.11 7.66 17.08
CA SER A 224 7.75 8.93 16.41
C SER A 224 8.99 9.68 15.87
N TRP A 225 10.10 9.64 16.61
CA TRP A 225 11.33 10.38 16.30
C TRP A 225 12.06 9.93 15.01
N LEU A 226 11.73 8.76 14.44
CA LEU A 226 12.33 8.29 13.18
C LEU A 226 11.67 8.91 11.93
N TRP A 227 10.56 9.64 12.09
CA TRP A 227 9.71 10.07 10.97
C TRP A 227 9.37 11.57 10.96
N ASP A 228 9.70 12.31 12.03
CA ASP A 228 9.50 13.78 12.11
C ASP A 228 10.68 14.59 11.49
N GLY A 229 11.51 13.95 10.66
CA GLY A 229 12.72 14.51 10.05
C GLY A 229 12.67 14.58 8.52
#